data_AF-A0A8S1V0Q7-F1
#
_entry.id   AF-A0A8S1V0Q7-F1
#
_cell.length_a   1.000
_cell.length_b   1.000
_cell.length_c   1.000
_cell.angle_alpha   90.00
_cell.angle_beta   90.00
_cell.angle_gamma   90.00
#
_symmetry.space_group_name_H-M   'P 1'
#
loop_
_entity.id
_entity.type
_entity.pdbx_description
1 polymer ?
#
loop_
_entity_poly.entity_id
_entity_poly.type
_entity_poly.pdbx_seq_one_letter_code
_entity_poly.pdbx_strand_id
1 'polypeptide(L)' 'MNSIQSYKVILVGDSKVGKTSFFIRIIKNVAPRQPQSTIGVEYASKQIVLKDSIINLKIWDTGIIFLIQLDLRNISP' A
#
# COMPACT_ATOMS: atom_id res chain seq x y z
N MET A 1 14.89 8.51 22.80
CA MET A 1 13.83 7.59 22.33
C MET A 1 14.14 7.26 20.88
N ASN A 2 14.40 5.99 20.54
CA ASN A 2 14.60 5.61 19.14
C ASN A 2 13.29 5.82 18.39
N SER A 3 13.29 6.73 17.41
CA SER A 3 12.11 6.99 16.59
C SER A 3 11.86 5.80 15.66
N ILE A 4 10.61 5.36 15.57
CA ILE A 4 10.21 4.33 14.60
C ILE A 4 10.23 4.97 13.21
N GLN A 5 11.09 4.47 12.33
CA GLN A 5 11.21 5.00 10.98
C GLN A 5 9.96 4.64 10.16
N SER A 6 9.40 5.63 9.45
CA SER A 6 8.22 5.44 8.60
C SER A 6 8.59 5.46 7.12
N TYR A 7 8.06 4.51 6.34
CA TYR A 7 8.28 4.41 4.91
C TYR A 7 6.97 4.53 4.14
N LYS A 8 6.96 5.32 3.06
CA LYS A 8 5.80 5.51 2.17
C LYS A 8 5.98 4.65 0.91
N VAL A 9 5.03 3.77 0.64
CA VAL A 9 5.02 2.89 -0.54
C VAL A 9 3.72 3.09 -1.30
N ILE A 10 3.82 3.44 -2.58
CA ILE A 10 2.66 3.61 -3.46
C ILE A 10 2.73 2.51 -4.51
N LEU A 11 1.66 1.71 -4.63
CA LEU A 11 1.57 0.67 -5.64
C LEU A 11 1.09 1.28 -6.96
N VAL A 12 1.91 1.15 -8.00
CA VAL A 12 1.66 1.65 -9.36
C VAL A 12 1.79 0.52 -10.38
N GLY A 13 1.06 0.61 -11.49
CA GLY A 13 1.08 -0.38 -12.58
C GLY A 13 -0.29 -0.60 -13.22
N ASP A 14 -0.34 -1.44 -14.24
CA ASP A 14 -1.55 -1.66 -15.05
C ASP A 14 -2.72 -2.28 -14.27
N SER A 15 -3.91 -2.22 -14.86
CA SER A 15 -5.11 -2.78 -14.22
C SER A 15 -4.96 -4.30 -14.16
N LYS A 16 -5.44 -4.92 -13.07
CA LYS A 16 -5.42 -6.37 -12.85
C LYS A 16 -4.03 -7.04 -12.75
N VAL A 17 -2.92 -6.29 -12.67
CA VAL A 17 -1.57 -6.87 -12.43
C VAL A 17 -1.34 -7.39 -11.01
N GLY A 18 -2.33 -7.26 -10.11
CA GLY A 18 -2.28 -7.83 -8.75
C GLY A 18 -1.88 -6.86 -7.64
N LYS A 19 -1.89 -5.53 -7.87
CA LYS A 19 -1.58 -4.52 -6.84
C LYS A 19 -2.44 -4.67 -5.58
N THR A 20 -3.76 -4.76 -5.75
CA THR A 20 -4.74 -4.99 -4.67
C THR A 20 -4.47 -6.29 -3.92
N SER A 21 -4.13 -7.36 -4.64
CA SER A 21 -3.78 -8.65 -4.04
C SER A 21 -2.52 -8.58 -3.20
N PHE A 22 -1.50 -7.85 -3.67
CA PHE A 22 -0.27 -7.60 -2.94
C PHE A 22 -0.52 -6.76 -1.69
N PHE A 23 -1.29 -5.67 -1.81
CA PHE A 23 -1.71 -4.83 -0.69
C PHE A 23 -2.41 -5.66 0.39
N ILE A 24 -3.43 -6.44 0.01
CA ILE A 24 -4.17 -7.30 0.93
C ILE A 24 -3.25 -8.33 1.59
N ARG A 25 -2.32 -8.93 0.85
CA ARG A 25 -1.36 -9.89 1.40
C ARG A 25 -0.46 -9.23 2.44
N ILE A 26 0.05 -8.03 2.18
CA ILE A 26 0.90 -7.29 3.13
C ILE A 26 0.11 -6.96 4.41
N ILE A 27 -1.14 -6.52 4.29
CA ILE A 27 -1.94 -6.09 5.45
C ILE A 27 -2.51 -7.28 6.23
N LYS A 28 -3.28 -8.14 5.56
CA LYS A 28 -4.10 -9.20 6.17
C LYS A 28 -3.42 -10.57 6.18
N ASN A 29 -2.25 -10.72 5.54
CA ASN A 29 -1.55 -12.00 5.38
C ASN A 29 -2.41 -13.12 4.74
N VAL A 30 -3.39 -12.74 3.92
CA VAL A 30 -4.25 -13.67 3.16
C VAL A 30 -4.14 -13.38 1.67
N ALA A 31 -4.34 -14.39 0.84
CA ALA A 31 -4.53 -14.21 -0.59
C ALA A 31 -6.04 -14.04 -0.87
N PRO A 32 -6.49 -12.90 -1.43
CA PRO A 32 -7.90 -12.71 -1.75
C PRO A 32 -8.33 -13.69 -2.86
N ARG A 33 -9.47 -14.37 -2.66
CA ARG A 33 -10.00 -15.37 -3.61
C ARG A 33 -10.63 -14.75 -4.87
N GLN A 34 -10.95 -13.45 -4.85
CA GLN A 34 -11.46 -12.71 -6.01
C GLN A 34 -10.80 -11.33 -6.06
N PRO A 35 -9.93 -11.04 -7.05
CA PRO A 35 -9.40 -9.70 -7.24
C PRO A 35 -10.50 -8.81 -7.82
N GLN A 36 -11.05 -7.92 -7.00
CA GLN A 36 -11.90 -6.82 -7.48
C GLN A 36 -11.01 -5.65 -7.93
N SER A 37 -11.43 -4.95 -8.98
CA SER A 37 -10.74 -3.76 -9.45
C SER A 37 -10.86 -2.64 -8.40
N THR A 38 -9.73 -2.04 -8.00
CA THR A 38 -9.74 -0.86 -7.11
C THR A 38 -10.29 0.35 -7.88
N ILE A 39 -11.41 0.90 -7.41
CA ILE A 39 -12.06 2.09 -8.01
C ILE A 39 -11.43 3.41 -7.49
N GLY A 40 -10.74 3.36 -6.34
CA GLY A 40 -10.11 4.52 -5.71
C GLY A 40 -8.70 4.26 -5.18
N VAL A 41 -8.36 4.88 -4.05
CA VAL A 41 -7.11 4.67 -3.32
C VAL A 41 -7.42 4.04 -1.97
N GLU A 42 -6.78 2.91 -1.67
CA GLU A 42 -6.80 2.32 -0.34
C GLU A 42 -5.47 2.61 0.38
N TYR A 43 -5.56 2.90 1.67
CA TYR A 43 -4.41 3.16 2.53
C TYR A 43 -4.37 2.18 3.70
N ALA A 44 -3.17 1.76 4.08
CA ALA A 44 -2.95 1.05 5.33
C ALA A 44 -1.57 1.34 5.93
N SER A 45 -1.49 1.24 7.26
CA SER A 45 -0.25 1.34 8.02
C SER A 45 -0.01 0.03 8.75
N LYS A 46 1.20 -0.52 8.66
CA LYS A 46 1.57 -1.76 9.35
C LYS A 46 2.97 -1.63 9.94
N GLN A 47 3.09 -1.91 11.23
CA GLN A 47 4.41 -2.08 11.84
C GLN A 47 5.01 -3.40 11.39
N ILE A 48 6.24 -3.34 10.89
CA ILE A 48 7.01 -4.50 10.45
C ILE A 48 8.21 -4.61 11.37
N VAL A 49 8.32 -5.77 12.02
CA VAL A 49 9.50 -6.12 12.81
C VAL A 49 10.54 -6.68 11.86
N LEU A 50 11.66 -5.97 11.73
CA LEU A 50 12.88 -6.42 11.08
C LEU A 50 13.85 -6.94 12.14
N LYS A 51 14.95 -7.57 11.72
CA LYS A 51 15.94 -8.18 12.62
C LYS A 51 16.44 -7.22 13.71
N ASP A 52 16.74 -5.98 13.33
CA ASP A 52 17.38 -5.00 14.21
C ASP A 52 16.54 -3.72 14.43
N SER A 53 15.30 -3.67 13.90
CA SER A 53 14.47 -2.47 13.99
C SER A 53 12.98 -2.75 13.80
N ILE A 54 12.13 -1.83 14.24
CA ILE A 54 10.71 -1.79 13.90
C ILE A 54 10.50 -0.60 12.99
N ILE A 55 9.86 -0.83 11.84
CA ILE A 55 9.48 0.23 10.90
C ILE A 55 7.97 0.35 10.82
N ASN A 56 7.48 1.52 10.46
CA ASN A 56 6.08 1.73 10.10
C ASN A 56 5.94 1.82 8.58
N LEU A 57 5.42 0.77 7.96
CA LEU A 57 5.12 0.76 6.53
C LEU A 57 3.76 1.40 6.30
N LYS A 58 3.74 2.51 5.57
CA LYS A 58 2.56 3.17 5.06
C LYS A 58 2.42 2.81 3.59
N ILE A 59 1.37 2.10 3.22
CA ILE A 59 1.18 1.58 1.85
C ILE A 59 -0.14 2.08 1.27
N TRP A 60 -0.11 2.44 -0.01
CA TRP A 60 -1.27 2.88 -0.78
C TRP A 60 -1.48 1.96 -1.99
N ASP A 61 -2.66 1.34 -2.10
CA ASP A 61 -3.11 0.69 -3.34
C ASP A 61 -3.85 1.72 -4.19
N THR A 62 -3.41 1.93 -5.42
CA THR A 62 -4.00 2.93 -6.32
C THR A 62 -4.65 2.25 -7.52
N GLY A 63 -5.93 2.57 -7.76
CA GLY A 63 -6.62 2.24 -9.00
C GLY A 63 -6.06 3.03 -10.18
N ILE A 64 -6.08 2.43 -11.37
CA ILE A 64 -5.47 3.03 -12.57
C ILE A 64 -6.09 4.38 -12.96
N ILE A 65 -7.40 4.53 -12.73
CA ILE A 65 -8.16 5.74 -13.00
C ILE A 65 -7.72 6.89 -12.08
N PHE A 66 -7.20 6.58 -10.90
CA PHE A 66 -6.83 7.57 -9.89
C PHE A 66 -5.40 8.12 -10.07
N LEU A 67 -4.51 7.37 -10.73
CA LEU A 67 -3.13 7.80 -11.00
C LEU A 67 -3.05 8.96 -12.00
N ILE A 68 -4.07 9.13 -12.84
CA ILE A 68 -4.09 10.15 -13.90
C ILE A 68 -4.49 11.54 -13.37
N GLN A 69 -4.91 11.65 -12.10
CA GLN A 69 -5.44 12.89 -11.52
C GLN A 69 -4.69 13.39 -10.26
N LEU A 70 -3.63 12.72 -9.79
CA LEU A 70 -2.99 13.04 -8.50
C LEU A 70 -1.48 13.21 -8.53
N ASP A 71 -1.01 14.25 -7.82
CA ASP A 71 0.39 14.35 -7.40
C ASP A 71 0.66 13.34 -6.28
N LEU A 72 1.40 12.28 -6.61
CA LEU A 72 1.79 11.21 -5.69
C LEU A 72 2.51 11.72 -4.42
N ARG A 73 3.12 12.91 -4.49
CA ARG A 73 3.80 13.54 -3.35
C ARG A 73 2.82 14.00 -2.27
N ASN A 74 1.60 14.37 -2.65
CA ASN A 74 0.60 14.96 -1.74
C ASN A 74 -0.46 13.96 -1.23
N ILE A 75 -0.28 12.66 -1.49
CA ILE A 75 -1.15 11.63 -0.91
C ILE A 75 -0.89 11.57 0.60
N SER A 76 -1.80 12.15 1.39
CA SER A 76 -1.83 12.07 2.85
C SER A 76 -2.61 10.83 3.32
N PRO A 77 -2.34 10.32 4.54
CA PRO A 77 -3.21 9.34 5.21
C PRO A 77 -4.64 9.85 5.40
#